data_AF-A0A2G6LKD9-F1
#
_entry.id   AF-A0A2G6LKD9-F1
#
_cell.length_a   1.000
_cell.length_b   1.000
_cell.length_c   1.000
_cell.angle_alpha   90.00
_cell.angle_beta   90.00
_cell.angle_gamma   90.00
#
_symmetry.space_group_name_H-M   'P 1'
#
loop_
_entity.id
_entity.type
_entity.pdbx_description
1 polymer ?
#
loop_
_entity_poly.entity_id
_entity_poly.type
_entity_poly.pdbx_seq_one_letter_code
_entity_poly.pdbx_strand_id
1 'polypeptide(L)' 'MKEIFIEKMDAFTYRERIANDNPVILIPVGTVEQHGPHMPLSVDQLLPKKMSELVAK' A
#
# COMPACT_ATOMS: atom_id res chain seq x y z
N MET A 1 -8.36 9.99 -11.45
CA MET A 1 -8.64 9.01 -10.38
C MET A 1 -8.24 9.63 -9.05
N LYS A 2 -8.96 9.35 -7.95
CA LYS A 2 -8.54 9.77 -6.61
C LYS A 2 -7.19 9.08 -6.28
N GLU A 3 -6.28 9.76 -5.60
CA GLU A 3 -5.05 9.14 -5.07
C GLU A 3 -5.44 7.98 -4.12
N ILE A 4 -4.66 6.90 -4.05
CA ILE A 4 -4.94 5.72 -3.23
C ILE A 4 -3.84 5.43 -2.19
N PHE A 5 -2.66 6.02 -2.38
CA PHE A 5 -1.54 5.87 -1.46
C PHE A 5 -1.62 6.91 -0.34
N ILE A 6 -1.76 6.45 0.90
CA ILE A 6 -1.81 7.34 2.08
C ILE A 6 -0.52 8.17 2.16
N GLU A 7 0.64 7.59 1.82
CA GLU A 7 1.93 8.29 1.84
C GLU A 7 2.07 9.41 0.81
N LYS A 8 1.09 9.55 -0.10
CA LYS A 8 1.02 10.61 -1.12
C LYS A 8 -0.07 11.64 -0.85
N MET A 9 -0.77 11.54 0.29
CA MET A 9 -1.81 12.50 0.71
C MET A 9 -1.28 13.42 1.80
N ASP A 10 -1.73 14.66 1.81
CA ASP A 10 -1.58 15.52 2.98
C ASP A 10 -2.56 15.09 4.10
N ALA A 11 -2.25 15.50 5.33
CA ALA A 11 -3.00 15.10 6.50
C ALA A 11 -4.47 15.57 6.50
N PHE A 12 -4.78 16.71 5.85
CA PHE A 12 -6.13 17.25 5.81
C PHE A 12 -6.99 16.45 4.82
N THR A 13 -6.45 16.17 3.63
CA THR A 13 -7.09 15.30 2.63
C THR A 13 -7.35 13.90 3.19
N TYR A 14 -6.36 13.30 3.86
CA TYR A 14 -6.52 11.99 4.51
C TYR A 14 -7.64 12.02 5.55
N ARG A 15 -7.65 13.02 6.44
CA ARG A 15 -8.65 13.17 7.51
C ARG A 15 -10.07 13.31 6.95
N GLU A 16 -10.27 14.16 5.93
CA GLU A 16 -11.59 14.33 5.29
C GLU A 16 -12.07 13.03 4.67
N ARG A 17 -11.17 12.27 4.04
CA ARG A 17 -11.54 11.02 3.37
C ARG A 17 -11.94 9.94 4.37
N ILE A 18 -11.22 9.80 5.47
CA ILE A 18 -11.60 8.87 6.55
C ILE A 18 -12.99 9.23 7.12
N ALA A 19 -13.25 10.52 7.34
CA ALA A 19 -14.51 10.98 7.92
C ALA A 19 -15.72 10.81 6.99
N ASN A 20 -15.55 11.04 5.68
CA ASN A 20 -16.66 11.13 4.74
C ASN A 20 -16.88 9.86 3.90
N ASP A 21 -15.83 9.12 3.56
CA ASP A 21 -15.92 8.00 2.61
C ASP A 21 -16.00 6.63 3.32
N ASN A 22 -15.78 6.55 4.65
CA ASN A 22 -15.64 5.31 5.42
C ASN A 22 -14.82 4.21 4.67
N PRO A 23 -13.58 4.53 4.24
CA PRO A 23 -12.85 3.68 3.33
C PRO A 23 -12.28 2.43 4.02
N VAL A 24 -12.11 1.36 3.26
CA VAL A 24 -11.28 0.21 3.66
C VAL A 24 -9.80 0.60 3.52
N ILE A 25 -9.01 0.35 4.58
CA ILE A 25 -7.57 0.61 4.58
C ILE A 25 -6.82 -0.70 4.37
N LEU A 26 -5.91 -0.72 3.39
CA LEU A 26 -5.01 -1.84 3.13
C LEU A 26 -3.61 -1.49 3.64
N ILE A 27 -3.09 -2.27 4.57
CA ILE A 27 -1.71 -2.14 5.06
C ILE A 27 -0.93 -3.36 4.54
N PRO A 28 -0.19 -3.24 3.42
CA PRO A 28 0.63 -4.33 2.94
C PRO A 28 1.76 -4.59 3.95
N VAL A 29 1.89 -5.85 4.39
CA VAL A 29 2.93 -6.31 5.31
C VAL A 29 3.77 -7.36 4.59
N GLY A 30 5.08 -7.26 4.77
CA GLY A 30 6.06 -8.16 4.16
C GLY A 30 7.27 -8.35 5.07
N THR A 31 8.32 -8.95 4.53
CA THR A 31 9.58 -9.25 5.22
C THR A 31 10.77 -8.66 4.47
N VAL A 32 11.96 -8.78 5.05
CA VAL A 32 13.22 -8.74 4.32
C VAL A 32 13.80 -10.15 4.44
N GLU A 33 13.78 -10.91 3.36
CA GLU A 33 14.03 -12.35 3.38
C GLU A 33 14.84 -12.81 2.16
N GLN A 34 15.66 -13.86 2.30
CA GLN A 34 16.41 -14.40 1.17
C GLN A 34 15.48 -15.15 0.22
N HIS A 35 15.56 -14.87 -1.08
CA HIS A 35 14.77 -15.54 -2.12
C HIS A 35 15.68 -16.24 -3.16
N GLY A 36 16.84 -16.75 -2.71
CA GLY A 36 17.87 -17.35 -3.56
C GLY A 36 18.69 -16.32 -4.37
N PRO A 37 19.64 -16.76 -5.20
CA PRO A 37 20.57 -15.87 -5.90
C PRO A 37 19.94 -15.08 -7.06
N HIS A 38 18.65 -15.31 -7.34
CA HIS A 38 17.96 -14.83 -8.54
C HIS A 38 16.87 -13.79 -8.23
N MET A 39 16.60 -13.48 -6.96
CA MET A 39 15.55 -12.55 -6.57
C MET A 39 16.02 -11.56 -5.48
N PRO A 40 15.45 -10.34 -5.44
CA PRO A 40 15.74 -9.36 -4.38
C PRO A 40 15.24 -9.81 -3.00
N LEU A 41 15.74 -9.18 -1.94
CA LEU A 41 15.31 -9.45 -0.55
C LEU A 41 13.94 -8.84 -0.19
N SER A 42 13.38 -8.00 -1.06
CA SER A 42 12.18 -7.20 -0.79
C SER A 42 10.93 -7.71 -1.50
N VAL A 43 10.97 -8.92 -2.09
CA VAL A 43 9.84 -9.47 -2.86
C VAL A 43 8.57 -9.50 -2.02
N ASP A 44 8.69 -9.91 -0.76
CA ASP A 44 7.59 -9.95 0.20
C ASP A 44 7.01 -8.58 0.55
N GLN A 45 7.70 -7.47 0.25
CA GLN A 45 7.13 -6.12 0.36
C GLN A 45 6.53 -5.66 -0.97
N LEU A 46 7.20 -5.97 -2.09
CA LEU A 46 6.81 -5.52 -3.42
C LEU A 46 5.50 -6.15 -3.88
N LEU A 47 5.33 -7.46 -3.68
CA LEU A 47 4.13 -8.19 -4.10
C LEU A 47 2.85 -7.73 -3.39
N PRO A 48 2.76 -7.73 -2.04
CA PRO A 48 1.55 -7.26 -1.38
C PRO A 48 1.30 -5.77 -1.60
N LYS A 49 2.35 -4.93 -1.72
CA LYS A 49 2.16 -3.51 -2.09
C LYS A 49 1.47 -3.39 -3.45
N LYS A 50 1.91 -4.17 -4.44
CA LYS A 50 1.31 -4.13 -5.78
C LYS A 50 -0.12 -4.70 -5.79
N MET A 51 -0.37 -5.78 -5.07
CA MET A 51 -1.72 -6.34 -4.93
C MET A 51 -2.67 -5.35 -4.26
N SER A 52 -2.26 -4.71 -3.17
CA SER A 52 -3.05 -3.66 -2.50
C SER A 52 -3.34 -2.48 -3.42
N GLU A 53 -2.35 -2.03 -4.21
CA GLU A 53 -2.57 -0.98 -5.22
C GLU A 53 -3.64 -1.38 -6.25
N LEU A 54 -3.61 -2.63 -6.73
CA LEU A 54 -4.57 -3.11 -7.72
C LEU A 54 -5.99 -3.26 -7.15
N VAL A 55 -6.11 -3.67 -5.88
CA VAL A 55 -7.41 -3.80 -5.20
C VAL A 55 -8.00 -2.44 -4.81
N ALA A 56 -7.17 -1.44 -4.51
CA ALA A 56 -7.62 -0.11 -4.09
C ALA A 56 -8.03 0.82 -5.25
N LYS A 57 -7.74 0.43 -6.50
CA LYS A 57 -8.16 1.15 -7.72
C LYS A 57 -9.63 0.90 -8.03
#